data_AF-A0A069B491-F1
#
_entry.id   AF-A0A069B491-F1
#
_cell.length_a   1.000
_cell.length_b   1.000
_cell.length_c   1.000
_cell.angle_alpha   90.00
_cell.angle_beta   90.00
_cell.angle_gamma   90.00
#
_symmetry.space_group_name_H-M   'P 1'
#
loop_
_entity.id
_entity.type
_entity.pdbx_description
1 polymer ?
#
loop_
_entity_poly.entity_id
_entity_poly.type
_entity_poly.pdbx_seq_one_letter_code
_entity_poly.pdbx_strand_id
1 'polypeptide(L)'
;MPDLILAYLRNAALFAPAIAFMLFMRALPGGGDAHWRHAALAGALLALPHTAWLLRRRPLHGTALGLNAYLIVSAALPFVSADAARDWGAALGSAAMLGSVLAAHALGLAVAPEAFSGAADPALARARCRKMAVYSGIALAAAFPHRHDPLLGGALPVVALILLHKRLRRGALAPSA
;
A
#
# COMPACT_ATOMS: atom_id res chain seq x y z
N MET A 1 -2.96 18.27 -23.26
CA MET A 1 -3.35 16.86 -22.98
C MET A 1 -2.21 15.88 -22.65
N PRO A 2 -0.96 15.98 -23.18
CA PRO A 2 0.09 15.01 -22.83
C PRO A 2 0.43 14.99 -21.32
N ASP A 3 0.22 16.11 -20.62
CA ASP A 3 0.45 16.21 -19.17
C ASP A 3 -0.48 15.34 -18.32
N LEU A 4 -1.72 15.11 -18.77
CA LEU A 4 -2.69 14.32 -18.01
C LEU A 4 -2.34 12.83 -18.06
N ILE A 5 -1.97 12.35 -19.25
CA ILE A 5 -1.53 10.97 -19.47
C ILE A 5 -0.24 10.71 -18.71
N LEU A 6 0.73 11.62 -18.77
CA LEU A 6 1.99 11.50 -18.05
C LEU A 6 1.78 11.52 -16.52
N ALA A 7 0.88 12.36 -16.02
CA ALA A 7 0.53 12.40 -14.60
C ALA A 7 -0.21 11.14 -14.14
N TYR A 8 -1.07 10.58 -14.99
CA TYR A 8 -1.74 9.30 -14.74
C TYR A 8 -0.72 8.16 -14.67
N LEU A 9 0.13 8.01 -15.69
CA LEU A 9 1.15 6.96 -15.74
C LEU A 9 2.13 7.05 -14.56
N ARG A 10 2.52 8.27 -14.16
CA ARG A 10 3.37 8.50 -12.97
C ARG A 10 2.72 8.04 -11.66
N ASN A 11 1.39 8.13 -11.53
CA ASN A 11 0.68 7.64 -10.35
C ASN A 11 0.45 6.13 -10.44
N ALA A 12 0.10 5.60 -11.62
CA ALA A 12 -0.05 4.17 -11.83
C ALA A 12 1.26 3.41 -11.53
N ALA A 13 2.40 3.99 -11.88
CA ALA A 13 3.72 3.45 -11.58
C ALA A 13 3.96 3.23 -10.07
N LEU A 14 3.34 4.03 -9.18
CA LEU A 14 3.43 3.84 -7.73
C LEU A 14 2.78 2.54 -7.25
N PHE A 15 1.92 1.94 -8.08
CA PHE A 15 1.18 0.72 -7.76
C PHE A 15 1.49 -0.41 -8.75
N ALA A 16 2.55 -0.27 -9.54
CA ALA A 16 2.92 -1.25 -10.56
C ALA A 16 3.03 -2.70 -10.02
N PRO A 17 3.64 -2.96 -8.84
CA PRO A 17 3.66 -4.33 -8.30
C PRO A 17 2.28 -4.88 -7.99
N ALA A 18 1.37 -4.07 -7.43
CA ALA A 18 0.00 -4.49 -7.13
C ALA A 18 -0.81 -4.73 -8.42
N ILE A 19 -0.64 -3.87 -9.43
CA ILE A 19 -1.28 -4.04 -10.75
C ILE A 19 -0.78 -5.34 -11.39
N ALA A 20 0.54 -5.56 -11.43
CA ALA A 20 1.12 -6.78 -11.98
C ALA A 20 0.66 -8.03 -11.22
N PHE A 21 0.59 -7.98 -9.89
CA PHE A 21 0.04 -9.04 -9.07
C PHE A 21 -1.41 -9.38 -9.46
N MET A 22 -2.27 -8.37 -9.59
CA MET A 22 -3.67 -8.58 -10.01
C MET A 22 -3.78 -9.16 -11.43
N LEU A 23 -2.95 -8.70 -12.37
CA LEU A 23 -2.90 -9.23 -13.73
C LEU A 23 -2.42 -10.70 -13.73
N PHE A 24 -1.43 -11.02 -12.92
CA PHE A 24 -0.88 -12.37 -12.82
C PHE A 24 -1.88 -13.35 -12.18
N MET A 25 -2.57 -12.91 -11.13
CA MET A 25 -3.71 -13.65 -10.53
C MET A 25 -4.82 -13.95 -11.53
N ARG A 26 -5.00 -13.10 -12.55
CA ARG A 26 -6.02 -13.31 -13.59
C ARG A 26 -5.54 -14.22 -14.72
N ALA A 27 -4.22 -14.29 -14.95
CA ALA A 27 -3.62 -15.02 -16.06
C ALA A 27 -3.20 -16.45 -15.71
N LEU A 28 -2.94 -16.76 -14.44
CA LEU A 28 -2.51 -18.08 -14.00
C LEU A 28 -3.64 -19.12 -14.11
N PRO A 29 -3.47 -20.21 -14.87
CA PRO A 29 -4.42 -21.32 -14.85
C PRO A 29 -4.35 -22.08 -13.52
N GLY A 30 -5.49 -22.61 -13.07
CA GLY A 30 -5.61 -23.40 -11.84
C GLY A 30 -6.11 -22.59 -10.63
N GLY A 31 -6.62 -23.29 -9.62
CA GLY A 31 -7.11 -22.71 -8.36
C GLY A 31 -6.31 -23.18 -7.14
N GLY A 32 -6.53 -22.53 -6.01
CA GLY A 32 -5.96 -22.93 -4.71
C GLY A 32 -4.57 -22.35 -4.40
N ASP A 33 -3.91 -22.95 -3.40
CA ASP A 33 -2.72 -22.37 -2.75
C ASP A 33 -1.51 -22.20 -3.66
N ALA A 34 -1.33 -23.11 -4.63
CA ALA A 34 -0.23 -23.03 -5.59
C ALA A 34 -0.34 -21.78 -6.45
N HIS A 35 -1.55 -21.44 -6.94
CA HIS A 35 -1.79 -20.24 -7.72
C HIS A 35 -1.37 -18.98 -6.94
N TRP A 36 -1.83 -18.86 -5.69
CA TRP A 36 -1.52 -17.73 -4.82
C TRP A 36 -0.03 -17.62 -4.50
N ARG A 37 0.67 -18.73 -4.28
CA ARG A 37 2.12 -18.72 -4.06
C ARG A 37 2.89 -18.15 -5.25
N HIS A 38 2.56 -18.56 -6.48
CA HIS A 38 3.23 -18.05 -7.67
C HIS A 38 2.95 -16.56 -7.89
N ALA A 39 1.71 -16.13 -7.71
CA ALA A 39 1.35 -14.73 -7.79
C ALA A 39 2.06 -13.88 -6.72
N ALA A 40 2.12 -14.35 -5.47
CA ALA A 40 2.81 -13.65 -4.40
C ALA A 40 4.31 -13.51 -4.71
N LEU A 41 4.96 -14.57 -5.21
CA LEU A 41 6.36 -14.54 -5.63
C LEU A 41 6.60 -13.54 -6.77
N ALA A 42 5.76 -13.57 -7.81
CA ALA A 42 5.86 -12.63 -8.92
C ALA A 42 5.66 -11.17 -8.44
N GLY A 43 4.68 -10.95 -7.56
CA GLY A 43 4.45 -9.67 -6.91
C GLY A 43 5.64 -9.20 -6.08
N ALA A 44 6.26 -10.09 -5.30
CA ALA A 44 7.43 -9.79 -4.49
C ALA A 44 8.67 -9.45 -5.33
N LEU A 45 8.90 -10.17 -6.43
CA LEU A 45 9.99 -9.90 -7.38
C LEU A 45 9.91 -8.47 -7.95
N LEU A 46 8.70 -7.93 -8.13
CA LEU A 46 8.49 -6.55 -8.53
C LEU A 46 8.50 -5.57 -7.34
N ALA A 47 7.96 -5.99 -6.19
CA ALA A 47 7.85 -5.16 -4.99
C ALA A 47 9.22 -4.83 -4.38
N LEU A 48 10.20 -5.73 -4.44
CA LEU A 48 11.55 -5.50 -3.91
C LEU A 48 12.28 -4.32 -4.60
N PRO A 49 12.54 -4.36 -5.92
CA PRO A 49 13.18 -3.24 -6.62
C PRO A 49 12.30 -1.98 -6.59
N HIS A 50 10.97 -2.13 -6.62
CA HIS A 50 10.05 -0.99 -6.50
C HIS A 50 10.16 -0.30 -5.13
N THR A 51 10.31 -1.08 -4.05
CA THR A 51 10.56 -0.55 -2.70
C THR A 51 11.87 0.23 -2.68
N ALA A 52 12.96 -0.34 -3.19
CA ALA A 52 14.25 0.35 -3.27
C ALA A 52 14.16 1.66 -4.08
N TRP A 53 13.39 1.68 -5.16
CA TRP A 53 13.13 2.89 -5.94
C TRP A 53 12.33 3.94 -5.17
N LEU A 54 11.25 3.53 -4.47
CA LEU A 54 10.43 4.42 -3.63
C LEU A 54 11.26 5.05 -2.52
N LEU A 55 12.12 4.27 -1.87
CA LEU A 55 13.01 4.75 -0.80
C LEU A 55 14.03 5.78 -1.28
N ARG A 56 14.46 5.72 -2.55
CA ARG A 56 15.52 6.58 -3.10
C ARG A 56 15.03 7.82 -3.83
N ARG A 57 13.89 7.76 -4.53
CA ARG A 57 13.55 8.74 -5.57
C ARG A 57 12.22 9.47 -5.38
N ARG A 58 11.44 9.12 -4.36
CA ARG A 58 10.11 9.72 -4.14
C ARG A 58 9.92 10.10 -2.67
N PRO A 59 9.10 11.13 -2.38
CA PRO A 59 8.52 11.24 -1.05
C PRO A 59 7.82 9.92 -0.74
N LEU A 60 8.14 9.36 0.42
CA LEU A 60 7.87 7.98 0.79
C LEU A 60 6.35 7.75 0.80
N HIS A 61 5.84 7.11 -0.26
CA HIS A 61 4.41 6.93 -0.46
C HIS A 61 3.95 5.73 0.36
N GLY A 62 3.57 5.97 1.63
CA GLY A 62 3.31 4.90 2.61
C GLY A 62 2.30 3.84 2.17
N THR A 63 1.25 4.21 1.41
CA THR A 63 0.33 3.22 0.81
C THR A 63 1.04 2.26 -0.16
N ALA A 64 1.91 2.76 -1.03
CA ALA A 64 2.64 1.94 -1.99
C ALA A 64 3.68 1.05 -1.29
N LEU A 65 4.37 1.60 -0.27
CA LEU A 65 5.29 0.82 0.57
C LEU A 65 4.56 -0.29 1.33
N GLY A 66 3.37 -0.01 1.87
CA GLY A 66 2.55 -1.01 2.55
C GLY A 66 2.06 -2.12 1.62
N LEU A 67 1.64 -1.77 0.40
CA LEU A 67 1.28 -2.76 -0.62
C LEU A 67 2.47 -3.63 -1.02
N ASN A 68 3.64 -3.03 -1.23
CA ASN A 68 4.87 -3.78 -1.49
C ASN A 68 5.21 -4.71 -0.30
N ALA A 69 5.11 -4.22 0.93
CA ALA A 69 5.37 -5.01 2.13
C ALA A 69 4.42 -6.20 2.23
N TYR A 70 3.12 -5.99 1.94
CA TYR A 70 2.14 -7.08 1.86
C TYR A 70 2.57 -8.16 0.87
N LEU A 71 2.98 -7.78 -0.36
CA LEU A 71 3.40 -8.75 -1.37
C LEU A 71 4.67 -9.52 -0.95
N ILE A 72 5.65 -8.82 -0.38
CA ILE A 72 6.91 -9.42 0.08
C ILE A 72 6.64 -10.40 1.23
N VAL A 73 5.86 -9.99 2.23
CA VAL A 73 5.50 -10.84 3.37
C VAL A 73 4.66 -12.04 2.92
N SER A 74 3.69 -11.82 2.03
CA SER A 74 2.87 -12.91 1.47
C SER A 74 3.70 -13.95 0.73
N ALA A 75 4.77 -13.52 0.04
CA ALA A 75 5.68 -14.42 -0.64
C ALA A 75 6.62 -15.15 0.32
N ALA A 76 7.05 -14.49 1.40
CA ALA A 76 8.01 -15.06 2.37
C ALA A 76 7.34 -16.02 3.36
N LEU A 77 6.11 -15.74 3.79
CA LEU A 77 5.39 -16.46 4.84
C LEU A 77 5.36 -17.99 4.65
N PRO A 78 5.06 -18.55 3.46
CA PRO A 78 5.04 -20.00 3.25
C PRO A 78 6.38 -20.70 3.50
N PHE A 79 7.50 -19.97 3.43
CA PHE A 79 8.84 -20.52 3.71
C PHE A 79 9.22 -20.45 5.19
N VAL A 80 8.45 -19.71 5.99
CA VAL A 80 8.68 -19.53 7.43
C VAL A 80 7.68 -20.34 8.24
N SER A 81 6.40 -20.26 7.92
CA SER A 81 5.33 -20.98 8.61
C SER A 81 4.08 -21.12 7.72
N ALA A 82 3.67 -22.37 7.50
CA ALA A 82 2.45 -22.69 6.76
C ALA A 82 1.19 -22.18 7.49
N ASP A 83 1.18 -22.23 8.82
CA ASP A 83 0.08 -21.69 9.64
C ASP A 83 -0.05 -20.19 9.50
N ALA A 84 1.08 -19.47 9.61
CA ALA A 84 1.08 -18.02 9.44
C ALA A 84 0.66 -17.61 8.02
N ALA A 85 1.07 -18.36 7.00
CA ALA A 85 0.62 -18.13 5.63
C ALA A 85 -0.90 -18.35 5.47
N ARG A 86 -1.46 -19.37 6.12
CA ARG A 86 -2.91 -19.61 6.14
C ARG A 86 -3.66 -18.51 6.86
N ASP A 87 -3.21 -18.09 8.05
CA ASP A 87 -3.85 -17.01 8.79
C ASP A 87 -3.79 -15.69 8.02
N TRP A 88 -2.67 -15.43 7.35
CA TRP A 88 -2.49 -14.24 6.51
C TRP A 88 -3.51 -14.15 5.38
N GLY A 89 -3.86 -15.28 4.76
CA GLY A 89 -4.86 -15.35 3.69
C GLY A 89 -6.29 -15.53 4.21
N ALA A 90 -6.53 -16.64 4.92
CA ALA A 90 -7.86 -17.10 5.31
C ALA A 90 -8.43 -16.37 6.53
N ALA A 91 -7.61 -15.97 7.50
CA ALA A 91 -8.11 -15.24 8.67
C ALA A 91 -8.17 -13.73 8.39
N LEU A 92 -7.13 -13.17 7.76
CA LEU A 92 -6.99 -11.73 7.55
C LEU A 92 -7.47 -11.23 6.19
N GLY A 93 -7.38 -12.01 5.12
CA GLY A 93 -7.78 -11.57 3.78
C GLY A 93 -7.15 -10.23 3.37
N SER A 94 -7.96 -9.31 2.86
CA SER A 94 -7.52 -7.96 2.49
C SER A 94 -7.10 -7.09 3.69
N ALA A 95 -7.45 -7.47 4.92
CA ALA A 95 -7.02 -6.74 6.11
C ALA A 95 -5.51 -6.86 6.33
N ALA A 96 -4.86 -7.95 5.91
CA ALA A 96 -3.40 -8.09 5.96
C ALA A 96 -2.68 -7.02 5.11
N MET A 97 -3.26 -6.71 3.95
CA MET A 97 -2.78 -5.64 3.08
C MET A 97 -2.93 -4.27 3.74
N LEU A 98 -4.10 -3.96 4.30
CA LEU A 98 -4.34 -2.69 4.99
C LEU A 98 -3.52 -2.56 6.28
N GLY A 99 -3.29 -3.65 6.99
CA GLY A 99 -2.37 -3.72 8.12
C GLY A 99 -0.94 -3.37 7.71
N SER A 100 -0.49 -3.87 6.56
CA SER A 100 0.82 -3.51 6.00
C SER A 100 0.91 -2.02 5.62
N VAL A 101 -0.18 -1.45 5.10
CA VAL A 101 -0.28 0.01 4.83
C VAL A 101 -0.24 0.84 6.11
N LEU A 102 -0.96 0.43 7.14
CA LEU A 102 -0.92 1.08 8.45
C LEU A 102 0.49 1.03 9.05
N ALA A 103 1.14 -0.13 9.02
CA ALA A 103 2.51 -0.30 9.51
C ALA A 103 3.49 0.61 8.76
N ALA A 104 3.37 0.72 7.43
CA ALA A 104 4.19 1.63 6.64
C ALA A 104 3.98 3.11 7.00
N HIS A 105 2.73 3.54 7.25
CA HIS A 105 2.46 4.91 7.71
C HIS A 105 2.96 5.17 9.13
N ALA A 106 2.83 4.20 10.04
CA ALA A 106 3.34 4.30 11.40
C ALA A 106 4.88 4.39 11.42
N LEU A 107 5.56 3.54 10.64
CA LEU A 107 7.01 3.59 10.48
C LEU A 107 7.46 4.92 9.88
N GLY A 108 6.75 5.41 8.86
CA GLY A 108 7.04 6.70 8.26
C GLY A 108 6.89 7.88 9.22
N LEU A 109 5.88 7.83 10.09
CA LEU A 109 5.70 8.81 11.16
C LEU A 109 6.85 8.76 12.19
N ALA A 110 7.31 7.56 12.54
CA ALA A 110 8.31 7.36 13.58
C ALA A 110 9.75 7.68 13.12
N VAL A 111 10.08 7.38 11.86
CA VAL A 111 11.47 7.40 11.36
C VAL A 111 11.77 8.63 10.51
N ALA A 112 10.89 9.01 9.59
CA ALA A 112 11.17 10.05 8.60
C ALA A 112 9.91 10.81 8.15
N PRO A 113 9.22 11.53 9.06
CA PRO A 113 7.95 12.18 8.76
C PRO A 113 8.06 13.23 7.65
N GLU A 114 9.19 13.92 7.53
CA GLU A 114 9.45 14.92 6.49
C GLU A 114 9.49 14.26 5.09
N ALA A 115 10.21 13.14 4.97
CA ALA A 115 10.31 12.39 3.71
C ALA A 115 8.98 11.73 3.31
N PHE A 116 8.18 11.27 4.28
CA PHE A 116 6.85 10.69 4.04
C PHE A 116 5.76 11.71 3.72
N SER A 117 5.81 12.88 4.34
CA SER A 117 4.82 13.95 4.11
C SER A 117 5.17 14.84 2.92
N GLY A 118 6.46 14.93 2.57
CA GLY A 118 7.01 15.91 1.64
C GLY A 118 6.88 17.35 2.14
N ALA A 119 6.68 17.55 3.45
CA ALA A 119 6.63 18.88 4.08
C ALA A 119 8.03 19.28 4.56
N ALA A 120 8.41 20.54 4.33
CA ALA A 120 9.66 21.09 4.84
C ALA A 120 9.58 21.41 6.35
N ASP A 121 8.41 21.83 6.83
CA ASP A 121 8.17 22.07 8.26
C ASP A 121 7.98 20.75 9.04
N PRO A 122 8.83 20.45 10.04
CA PRO A 122 8.71 19.25 10.86
C PRO A 122 7.38 19.11 11.60
N ALA A 123 6.77 20.20 12.06
CA ALA A 123 5.52 20.15 12.80
C ALA A 123 4.36 19.72 11.88
N LEU A 124 4.28 20.35 10.71
CA LEU A 124 3.35 19.99 9.64
C LEU A 124 3.59 18.57 9.10
N ALA A 125 4.86 18.16 8.98
CA ALA A 125 5.23 16.81 8.55
C ALA A 125 4.66 15.74 9.50
N ARG A 126 4.91 15.89 10.81
CA ARG A 126 4.37 15.01 11.85
C ARG A 126 2.85 15.01 11.88
N ALA A 127 2.21 16.17 11.77
CA ALA A 127 0.75 16.27 11.73
C ALA A 127 0.15 15.51 10.53
N ARG A 128 0.77 15.60 9.35
CA ARG A 128 0.33 14.87 8.15
C ARG A 128 0.53 13.37 8.27
N CYS A 129 1.71 12.93 8.68
CA CYS A 129 1.98 11.50 8.88
C CYS A 129 1.06 10.90 9.96
N ARG A 130 0.78 11.64 11.04
CA ARG A 130 -0.17 11.23 12.07
C ARG A 130 -1.58 11.07 11.50
N LYS A 131 -2.06 12.03 10.71
CA LYS A 131 -3.36 11.92 10.02
C LYS A 131 -3.38 10.67 9.12
N MET A 132 -2.34 10.44 8.31
CA MET A 132 -2.27 9.25 7.45
C MET A 132 -2.33 7.95 8.25
N ALA A 133 -1.59 7.83 9.35
CA ALA A 133 -1.64 6.65 10.22
C ALA A 133 -3.03 6.45 10.82
N VAL A 134 -3.66 7.51 11.35
CA VAL A 134 -5.03 7.45 11.90
C VAL A 134 -6.03 7.00 10.83
N TYR A 135 -6.00 7.61 9.64
CA TYR A 135 -6.92 7.24 8.57
C TYR A 135 -6.69 5.84 8.03
N SER A 136 -5.46 5.34 8.01
CA SER A 136 -5.19 3.93 7.71
C SER A 136 -5.73 2.99 8.79
N GLY A 137 -5.67 3.39 10.06
CA GLY A 137 -6.32 2.65 11.15
C GLY A 137 -7.84 2.59 10.99
N ILE A 138 -8.47 3.73 10.67
CA ILE A 138 -9.91 3.79 10.39
C ILE A 138 -10.28 2.95 9.17
N ALA A 139 -9.52 3.07 8.08
CA ALA A 139 -9.74 2.29 6.87
C ALA A 139 -9.63 0.78 7.15
N LEU A 140 -8.62 0.35 7.91
CA LEU A 140 -8.48 -1.03 8.36
C LEU A 140 -9.69 -1.46 9.20
N ALA A 141 -10.07 -0.68 10.22
CA ALA A 141 -11.18 -1.01 11.10
C ALA A 141 -12.53 -1.13 10.35
N ALA A 142 -12.78 -0.23 9.41
CA ALA A 142 -14.00 -0.25 8.58
C ALA A 142 -13.98 -1.39 7.54
N ALA A 143 -12.81 -1.74 7.01
CA ALA A 143 -12.65 -2.80 6.02
C ALA A 143 -12.59 -4.21 6.64
N PHE A 144 -12.20 -4.33 7.90
CA PHE A 144 -11.98 -5.62 8.57
C PHE A 144 -13.21 -6.54 8.60
N PRO A 145 -14.45 -6.05 8.85
CA PRO A 145 -15.66 -6.86 8.72
C PRO A 145 -15.86 -7.42 7.30
N HIS A 146 -15.35 -6.69 6.30
CA HIS A 146 -15.44 -7.03 4.88
C HIS A 146 -14.13 -7.60 4.33
N ARG A 147 -13.25 -8.15 5.17
CA ARG A 147 -11.89 -8.56 4.79
C ARG A 147 -11.78 -9.64 3.70
N HIS A 148 -12.87 -10.35 3.40
CA HIS A 148 -12.93 -11.31 2.29
C HIS A 148 -13.61 -10.73 1.04
N ASP A 149 -14.16 -9.53 1.13
CA ASP A 149 -14.69 -8.79 -0.01
C ASP A 149 -13.55 -7.99 -0.67
N PRO A 150 -13.16 -8.30 -1.91
CA PRO A 150 -12.04 -7.64 -2.57
C PRO A 150 -12.32 -6.15 -2.86
N LEU A 151 -13.58 -5.73 -2.96
CA LEU A 151 -13.96 -4.35 -3.21
C LEU A 151 -14.03 -3.57 -1.90
N LEU A 152 -14.89 -3.99 -0.97
CA LEU A 152 -15.15 -3.28 0.28
C LEU A 152 -13.99 -3.41 1.27
N GLY A 153 -13.38 -4.59 1.35
CA GLY A 153 -12.24 -4.85 2.21
C GLY A 153 -10.90 -4.46 1.59
N GLY A 154 -10.81 -4.34 0.26
CA GLY A 154 -9.55 -4.21 -0.48
C GLY A 154 -9.42 -2.90 -1.24
N ALA A 155 -10.02 -2.85 -2.43
CA ALA A 155 -9.79 -1.76 -3.39
C ALA A 155 -10.28 -0.39 -2.89
N LEU A 156 -11.50 -0.33 -2.35
CA LEU A 156 -12.14 0.93 -1.96
C LEU A 156 -11.37 1.65 -0.81
N PRO A 157 -10.96 0.96 0.28
CA PRO A 157 -10.12 1.55 1.30
C PRO A 157 -8.77 2.08 0.77
N VAL A 158 -8.12 1.36 -0.15
CA VAL A 158 -6.85 1.80 -0.74
C VAL A 158 -7.04 3.06 -1.58
N VAL A 159 -8.07 3.09 -2.43
CA VAL A 159 -8.39 4.28 -3.24
C VAL A 159 -8.71 5.48 -2.34
N ALA A 160 -9.48 5.27 -1.26
CA ALA A 160 -9.79 6.32 -0.29
C ALA A 160 -8.51 6.90 0.34
N LEU A 161 -7.56 6.05 0.76
CA LEU A 161 -6.28 6.48 1.31
C LEU A 161 -5.42 7.26 0.30
N ILE A 162 -5.42 6.85 -0.98
CA ILE A 162 -4.71 7.56 -2.05
C ILE A 162 -5.30 8.96 -2.27
N LEU A 163 -6.64 9.06 -2.36
CA LEU A 163 -7.33 10.33 -2.53
C LEU A 163 -7.10 11.26 -1.33
N LEU A 164 -7.10 10.70 -0.12
CA LEU A 164 -6.85 11.44 1.10
C LEU A 164 -5.42 11.95 1.19
N HIS A 165 -4.43 11.10 0.86
CA HIS A 165 -3.04 11.51 0.76
C HIS A 165 -2.87 12.68 -0.22
N LYS A 166 -3.50 12.57 -1.40
CA LYS A 166 -3.50 13.64 -2.40
C LYS A 166 -4.13 14.93 -1.88
N ARG A 167 -5.25 14.83 -1.15
CA ARG A 167 -5.93 15.98 -0.53
C ARG A 167 -5.07 16.64 0.54
N LEU A 168 -4.43 15.86 1.41
CA LEU A 168 -3.53 16.37 2.45
C LEU A 168 -2.30 17.07 1.86
N ARG A 169 -1.76 16.57 0.73
CA ARG A 169 -0.68 17.25 0.00
C ARG A 169 -1.15 18.53 -0.71
N ARG A 170 -2.39 18.59 -1.19
CA ARG A 170 -2.95 19.78 -1.86
C ARG A 170 -3.38 20.87 -0.88
N GLY A 171 -3.90 20.51 0.28
CA GLY A 171 -4.19 21.46 1.37
C GLY A 171 -2.94 22.16 1.92
N ALA A 172 -1.74 21.73 1.51
CA ALA A 172 -0.47 22.42 1.71
C ALA A 172 -0.24 23.62 0.78
N LEU A 173 -0.91 23.62 -0.38
CA LEU A 173 -0.72 24.57 -1.46
C LEU A 173 -1.85 25.61 -1.51
N ALA A 174 -2.86 25.48 -0.65
CA ALA A 174 -3.74 26.59 -0.34
C ALA A 174 -3.02 27.43 0.73
N PRO A 175 -2.73 28.72 0.48
CA PRO A 175 -2.40 29.61 1.55
C PRO A 175 -3.55 29.54 2.55
N SER A 176 -3.23 29.30 3.81
CA SER A 176 -4.14 29.60 4.91
C SER A 176 -4.56 31.06 4.76
N ALA A 177 -5.82 31.26 4.37
CA ALA A 177 -6.51 32.54 4.49
C ALA A 177 -6.83 32.80 5.97
#